data_AF-V5H1I7-F1
#
_entry.id   AF-V5H1I7-F1
#
_cell.length_a   1.000
_cell.length_b   1.000
_cell.length_c   1.000
_cell.angle_alpha   90.00
_cell.angle_beta   90.00
_cell.angle_gamma   90.00
#
_symmetry.space_group_name_H-M   'P 1'
#
loop_
_entity.id
_entity.type
_entity.pdbx_description
1 polymer ?
#
loop_
_entity_poly.entity_id
_entity_poly.type
_entity_poly.pdbx_seq_one_letter_code
_entity_poly.pdbx_strand_id
1 'polypeptide(L)'
;AQYLLTAAKMNYGLTPKECRKLAFLYATENNKKIPQSWRNSEEGSYDWFRGLMQRNSNLSIRRPEPTSLSRATAFNRHTVSQFFDLLKEVLEREQFEPASVYNCDET
;
A
#
# COMPACT_ATOMS: atom_id res chain seq x y z
N ALA A 1 11.35 2.21 12.03
CA ALA A 1 11.22 2.25 10.56
C ALA A 1 10.74 0.93 9.97
N GLN A 2 11.26 -0.23 10.43
CA GLN A 2 10.88 -1.55 9.89
C GLN A 2 9.37 -1.79 9.78
N TYR A 3 8.61 -1.43 10.82
CA TYR A 3 7.14 -1.56 10.81
C TYR A 3 6.48 -0.85 9.62
N LEU A 4 6.90 0.39 9.31
CA LEU A 4 6.34 1.17 8.20
C LEU A 4 6.59 0.49 6.85
N LEU A 5 7.77 -0.12 6.68
CA LEU A 5 8.10 -0.88 5.47
C LEU A 5 7.25 -2.14 5.36
N THR A 6 7.08 -2.87 6.46
CA THR A 6 6.24 -4.07 6.48
C THR A 6 4.78 -3.73 6.17
N ALA A 7 4.22 -2.69 6.80
CA ALA A 7 2.86 -2.23 6.53
C ALA A 7 2.68 -1.83 5.05
N ALA A 8 3.63 -1.08 4.49
CA ALA A 8 3.61 -0.71 3.07
C ALA A 8 3.64 -1.94 2.14
N LYS A 9 4.47 -2.95 2.44
CA LYS A 9 4.52 -4.21 1.67
C LYS A 9 3.22 -5.00 1.71
N MET A 10 2.42 -4.83 2.76
CA MET A 10 1.10 -5.46 2.92
C MET A 10 -0.03 -4.61 2.33
N ASN A 11 0.28 -3.55 1.56
CA ASN A 11 -0.68 -2.58 1.04
C ASN A 11 -1.40 -1.74 2.11
N TYR A 12 -0.84 -1.64 3.32
CA TYR A 12 -1.31 -0.77 4.40
C TYR A 12 -0.33 0.39 4.62
N GLY A 13 0.04 1.08 3.54
CA GLY A 13 0.91 2.26 3.59
C GLY A 13 0.30 3.36 4.45
N LEU A 14 1.08 3.89 5.40
CA LEU A 14 0.63 4.96 6.29
C LEU A 14 0.92 6.32 5.68
N THR A 15 -0.07 7.22 5.76
CA THR A 15 0.13 8.63 5.44
C THR A 15 1.08 9.30 6.46
N PRO A 16 1.69 10.45 6.11
CA PRO A 16 2.50 11.21 7.06
C PRO A 16 1.77 11.56 8.37
N LYS A 17 0.45 11.78 8.31
CA LYS A 17 -0.37 12.05 9.49
C LYS A 17 -0.52 10.80 10.37
N GLU A 18 -0.88 9.67 9.78
CA GLU A 18 -1.02 8.40 10.53
C GLU A 18 0.31 7.94 11.12
N CYS A 19 1.42 8.10 10.39
CA CYS A 19 2.75 7.80 10.91
C CYS A 19 3.09 8.65 12.15
N ARG A 20 2.73 9.95 12.15
CA ARG A 20 2.95 10.85 13.29
C ARG A 20 2.05 10.50 14.48
N LYS A 21 0.79 10.14 14.24
CA LYS A 21 -0.11 9.62 15.29
C LYS A 21 0.40 8.32 15.89
N LEU A 22 0.83 7.38 15.05
CA LEU A 22 1.41 6.11 15.49
C LEU A 22 2.65 6.34 16.37
N ALA A 23 3.49 7.31 16.02
CA ALA A 23 4.66 7.65 16.82
C ALA A 23 4.30 8.20 18.20
N PHE A 24 3.26 9.04 18.28
CA PHE A 24 2.74 9.55 19.55
C PHE A 24 2.20 8.41 20.42
N LEU A 25 1.32 7.56 19.87
CA LEU A 25 0.76 6.41 20.58
C LEU A 25 1.87 5.48 21.07
N TYR A 26 2.79 5.10 20.19
CA TYR A 26 3.92 4.24 20.54
C TYR A 26 4.77 4.83 21.66
N ALA A 27 5.07 6.12 21.62
CA ALA A 27 5.84 6.79 22.66
C ALA A 27 5.09 6.84 24.00
N THR A 28 3.78 7.09 23.98
CA THR A 28 2.92 7.12 25.18
C THR A 28 2.84 5.74 25.84
N GLU A 29 2.53 4.69 25.07
CA GLU A 29 2.44 3.31 25.59
C GLU A 29 3.78 2.79 26.14
N ASN A 30 4.89 3.25 25.57
CA ASN A 30 6.25 2.88 26.02
C ASN A 30 6.80 3.85 27.08
N ASN A 31 5.97 4.71 27.67
CA ASN A 31 6.34 5.69 28.70
C ASN A 31 7.56 6.55 28.33
N LYS A 32 7.67 6.92 27.04
CA LYS A 32 8.74 7.79 26.55
C LYS A 32 8.41 9.26 26.83
N LYS A 33 9.45 10.03 27.12
CA LYS A 33 9.33 11.49 27.22
C LYS A 33 8.99 12.06 25.84
N ILE A 34 7.86 12.75 25.77
CA ILE A 34 7.37 13.42 24.56
C ILE A 34 7.16 14.91 24.83
N PRO A 35 7.36 15.78 23.82
CA PRO A 35 7.08 17.22 23.95
C PRO A 35 5.61 17.50 24.28
N GLN A 36 5.34 18.59 24.98
CA GLN A 36 3.96 19.01 25.29
C GLN A 36 3.15 19.28 24.01
N SER A 37 3.79 19.79 22.96
CA SER A 37 3.14 19.99 21.66
C SER A 37 2.54 18.70 21.09
N TRP A 38 3.23 17.56 21.27
CA TRP A 38 2.72 16.25 20.83
C TRP A 38 1.51 15.80 21.63
N ARG A 39 1.44 16.15 22.92
CA ARG A 39 0.26 15.87 23.76
C ARG A 39 -0.94 16.69 23.34
N ASN A 40 -0.72 17.96 23.00
CA ASN A 40 -1.80 18.85 22.58
C ASN A 40 -2.38 18.46 21.21
N SER A 41 -1.53 17.97 20.29
CA SER A 41 -1.96 17.57 18.94
C SER A 41 -2.24 16.07 18.78
N GLU A 42 -1.91 15.26 19.78
CA GLU A 42 -1.94 13.79 19.76
C GLU A 42 -1.20 13.18 18.55
N GLU A 43 -0.14 13.85 18.11
CA GLU A 43 0.66 13.42 16.96
C GLU A 43 2.08 13.95 17.05
N GLY A 44 3.01 13.22 16.42
CA GLY A 44 4.38 13.67 16.23
C GLY A 44 4.49 14.98 15.45
N SER A 45 5.50 15.80 15.77
CA SER A 45 5.78 17.03 15.01
C SER A 45 6.25 16.72 13.60
N TYR A 46 6.10 17.69 12.70
CA TYR A 46 6.56 17.55 11.33
C TYR A 46 8.09 17.45 11.22
N ASP A 47 8.82 18.17 12.07
CA ASP A 47 10.29 18.10 12.12
C ASP A 47 10.79 16.73 12.51
N TRP A 48 10.12 16.09 13.48
CA TRP A 48 10.42 14.71 13.84
C TRP A 48 10.20 13.76 12.66
N PHE A 49 9.11 13.94 11.92
CA PHE A 49 8.81 13.12 10.74
C PHE A 49 9.85 13.34 9.63
N ARG A 50 10.24 14.59 9.36
CA ARG A 50 11.35 14.88 8.43
C ARG A 50 12.64 14.18 8.85
N GLY A 51 13.00 14.26 10.13
CA GLY A 51 14.17 13.58 10.67
C GLY A 51 14.07 12.05 10.55
N LEU A 52 12.89 11.47 10.75
CA LEU A 52 12.66 10.04 10.53
C LEU A 52 12.93 9.65 9.07
N MET A 53 12.37 10.40 8.12
CA MET A 53 12.56 10.16 6.69
C MET A 53 14.03 10.31 6.26
N GLN A 54 14.72 11.35 6.75
CA GLN A 54 16.14 11.57 6.42
C GLN A 54 17.06 10.46 6.93
N ARG A 55 16.79 9.90 8.13
CA ARG A 55 17.59 8.81 8.69
C ARG A 55 17.30 7.45 8.07
N ASN A 56 16.22 7.31 7.30
CA ASN A 56 15.76 6.04 6.74
C ASN A 56 15.52 6.21 5.24
N SER A 57 16.59 6.14 4.45
CA SER A 57 16.57 6.34 2.99
C SER A 57 15.69 5.35 2.22
N ASN A 58 15.31 4.24 2.85
CA ASN A 58 14.39 3.24 2.30
C ASN A 58 12.91 3.62 2.48
N LEU A 59 12.58 4.62 3.29
CA LEU A 59 11.24 5.17 3.38
C LEU A 59 11.04 6.21 2.27
N SER A 60 9.89 6.18 1.62
CA SER A 60 9.52 7.17 0.60
C SER A 60 8.08 7.61 0.81
N ILE A 61 7.82 8.88 0.54
CA ILE A 61 6.45 9.41 0.45
C ILE A 61 6.01 9.19 -0.99
N ARG A 62 4.97 8.39 -1.19
CA ARG A 62 4.45 8.08 -2.52
C ARG A 62 3.00 8.52 -2.62
N ARG A 63 2.58 8.90 -3.81
CA ARG A 63 1.17 9.02 -4.13
C ARG A 63 0.61 7.59 -4.26
N PRO A 64 -0.48 7.24 -3.58
CA PRO A 64 -1.10 5.94 -3.79
C PRO A 64 -1.51 5.82 -5.25
N GLU A 65 -1.04 4.77 -5.91
CA GLU A 65 -1.53 4.41 -7.24
C GLU A 65 -2.95 3.87 -7.11
N PRO A 66 -3.81 4.06 -8.14
CA PRO A 66 -5.22 3.66 -8.08
C PRO A 66 -5.44 2.13 -8.07
N THR A 67 -4.41 1.32 -7.83
CA THR A 67 -4.52 -0.12 -7.60
C THR A 67 -5.28 -0.36 -6.30
N SER A 68 -6.60 -0.55 -6.41
CA SER A 68 -7.46 -0.87 -5.28
C SER A 68 -6.96 -2.13 -4.58
N LEU A 69 -7.07 -2.17 -3.25
CA LEU A 69 -6.73 -3.36 -2.46
C LEU A 69 -7.41 -4.62 -3.02
N SER A 70 -8.62 -4.48 -3.55
CA SER A 70 -9.36 -5.55 -4.23
C SER A 70 -8.61 -6.15 -5.43
N ARG A 71 -7.92 -5.33 -6.24
CA ARG A 71 -7.12 -5.83 -7.36
C ARG A 71 -5.90 -6.61 -6.86
N ALA A 72 -5.22 -6.09 -5.82
CA ALA A 72 -4.07 -6.76 -5.24
C ALA A 72 -4.44 -8.11 -4.59
N THR A 73 -5.58 -8.18 -3.87
CA THR A 73 -6.03 -9.42 -3.22
C THR A 73 -6.61 -10.43 -4.22
N ALA A 74 -7.27 -9.97 -5.29
CA ALA A 74 -7.72 -10.82 -6.38
C ALA A 74 -6.55 -11.38 -7.21
N PHE A 75 -5.36 -10.78 -7.16
CA PHE A 75 -4.18 -11.28 -7.88
C PHE A 75 -3.48 -12.41 -7.10
N ASN A 76 -4.19 -13.51 -6.91
CA ASN A 76 -3.68 -14.72 -6.25
C ASN A 76 -3.77 -15.93 -7.19
N ARG A 77 -3.03 -17.01 -6.87
CA ARG A 77 -2.94 -18.22 -7.73
C ARG A 77 -4.31 -18.78 -8.11
N HIS A 78 -5.24 -18.83 -7.16
CA HIS A 78 -6.56 -19.42 -7.39
C HIS A 78 -7.37 -18.57 -8.37
N THR A 79 -7.52 -17.28 -8.10
CA THR A 79 -8.27 -16.36 -8.97
C THR A 79 -7.64 -16.24 -10.36
N VAL A 80 -6.31 -16.21 -10.45
CA VAL A 80 -5.60 -16.18 -11.74
C VAL A 80 -5.79 -17.49 -12.51
N SER A 81 -5.71 -18.64 -11.85
CA SER A 81 -5.99 -19.94 -12.50
C SER A 81 -7.40 -19.97 -13.06
N GLN A 82 -8.40 -19.63 -12.24
CA GLN A 82 -9.80 -19.61 -12.67
C GLN A 82 -10.04 -18.69 -13.87
N PHE A 83 -9.39 -17.52 -13.89
CA PHE A 83 -9.47 -16.61 -15.04
C PHE A 83 -8.95 -17.28 -16.32
N PHE A 84 -7.78 -17.93 -16.28
CA PHE A 84 -7.21 -18.59 -17.46
C PHE A 84 -7.98 -19.86 -17.86
N ASP A 85 -8.55 -20.58 -16.91
CA ASP A 85 -9.42 -21.73 -17.19
C ASP A 85 -10.68 -21.28 -17.95
N LEU A 86 -11.34 -20.22 -17.48
CA LEU A 86 -12.50 -19.62 -18.16
C LEU A 86 -12.12 -19.03 -19.53
N LEU A 87 -10.98 -18.35 -19.62
CA LEU A 87 -10.49 -17.80 -20.89
C LEU A 87 -10.29 -18.92 -21.91
N LYS A 88 -9.65 -20.02 -21.50
CA LYS A 88 -9.44 -21.19 -22.36
C LYS A 88 -10.77 -21.77 -22.84
N GLU A 89 -11.73 -21.97 -21.94
CA GLU A 89 -13.05 -22.52 -22.29
C GLU A 89 -13.76 -21.66 -23.36
N VAL A 90 -13.75 -20.34 -23.20
CA VAL A 90 -14.41 -19.42 -24.15
C VAL A 90 -13.66 -19.39 -25.48
N LEU A 91 -12.33 -19.39 -25.48
CA LEU A 91 -11.53 -19.46 -26.71
C LEU A 91 -11.80 -20.75 -27.49
N GLU A 92 -11.90 -21.89 -26.81
CA GLU A 92 -12.19 -23.19 -27.44
C GLU A 92 -13.63 -23.29 -27.95
N ARG A 93 -14.60 -22.68 -27.24
CA ARG A 93 -16.02 -22.72 -27.60
C ARG A 93 -16.37 -21.83 -28.78
N GLU A 94 -15.89 -20.59 -28.78
CA GLU A 94 -16.29 -19.58 -29.77
C GLU A 94 -15.35 -19.53 -30.98
N GLN A 95 -14.13 -20.08 -30.86
CA GLN A 95 -13.13 -20.13 -31.93
C GLN A 95 -12.89 -18.77 -32.61
N PHE A 96 -12.62 -17.73 -31.80
CA PHE A 96 -12.41 -16.39 -32.35
C PHE A 96 -11.26 -16.35 -33.34
N GLU A 97 -11.49 -15.67 -34.46
CA GLU A 97 -10.45 -15.33 -35.40
C GLU A 97 -9.40 -14.40 -34.76
N PRO A 98 -8.12 -14.47 -35.16
CA PRO A 98 -7.08 -13.58 -34.63
C PRO A 98 -7.42 -12.09 -34.77
N ALA A 99 -8.15 -11.70 -35.82
CA ALA A 99 -8.61 -10.34 -36.05
C ALA A 99 -9.65 -9.83 -35.03
N SER A 100 -10.27 -10.74 -34.27
CA SER A 100 -11.29 -10.44 -33.27
C SER A 100 -10.72 -10.36 -31.84
N VAL A 101 -9.41 -10.59 -31.66
CA VAL A 101 -8.74 -10.52 -30.36
C VAL A 101 -7.96 -9.22 -30.26
N TYR A 102 -8.40 -8.34 -29.36
CA TYR A 102 -7.80 -7.02 -29.16
C TYR A 102 -6.99 -7.02 -27.87
N ASN A 103 -5.78 -6.45 -27.90
CA ASN A 103 -5.07 -6.09 -26.68
C ASN A 103 -5.66 -4.77 -26.17
N CYS A 104 -6.19 -4.77 -24.95
CA CYS A 104 -6.76 -3.59 -24.30
C CYS A 104 -5.78 -3.02 -23.26
N ASP A 105 -4.47 -3.20 -23.42
CA ASP A 105 -3.51 -2.39 -22.69
C ASP A 105 -3.38 -1.02 -23.35
N GLU A 106 -3.18 0.02 -22.53
CA GLU A 106 -3.12 1.44 -22.91
C GLU A 106 -4.48 2.16 -23.08
N THR A 107 -4.99 2.67 -21.96
CA THR A 107 -5.68 3.97 -21.88
C THR A 107 -5.12 4.77 -20.71
#